data_AF-A0A8W7PFG1-F1
#
_entry.id   AF-A0A8W7PFG1-F1
#
_cell.length_a   1.000
_cell.length_b   1.000
_cell.length_c   1.000
_cell.angle_alpha   90.00
_cell.angle_beta   90.00
_cell.angle_gamma   90.00
#
_symmetry.space_group_name_H-M   'P 1'
#
loop_
_entity.id
_entity.type
_entity.pdbx_description
1 polymer ?
#
loop_
_entity_poly.entity_id
_entity_poly.type
_entity_poly.pdbx_seq_one_letter_code
_entity_poly.pdbx_strand_id
1 'polypeptide(L)'
;MYSEIVNEVSEFRQGSGYFSYSCIKLKPIIGITRPSPTPTSSPIRSSTYDAQHSTAKDLYPQASESFKTPSPTSTTPSPWIDTCFKIFDLNATTENGIHEKNILEDVQQSMPQPTDDGRNIFFHETSCWKDGIVRLNARQACAIESAARANPGWNVYVLFAAPVGFRNRTTQPVLDALLEYRNVHLRYVNLTTYANDTPLKEWMARGEILRSQYMNSHLSDVMRYLTLYKYGGTYLDLDVIVQQSFEKLEPNYAGAESFDLINSAVMNLEPKGHGHDLAEMCVRDLLTNFNGNDWVNNGPGVITRVLQEHCRTQSIAEMTRHCSRHFTVYPSSVFYAIEYWNYELLFEEQCLEEALAAFNRSIVVHLWNKLSKDSPVRVGSRVAYGVLAERHCPKVYGSCGPVF
;
A
#
# COMPACT_ATOMS: atom_id res chain seq x y z
N MET A 1 24.16 -15.39 -35.27
CA MET A 1 24.69 -14.29 -34.44
C MET A 1 24.00 -14.37 -33.09
N TYR A 2 24.30 -15.46 -32.38
CA TYR A 2 23.70 -15.87 -31.10
C TYR A 2 24.83 -16.57 -30.36
N SER A 3 25.69 -15.76 -29.74
CA SER A 3 26.79 -16.21 -28.88
C SER A 3 27.52 -14.98 -28.30
N GLU A 4 26.91 -14.26 -27.35
CA GLU A 4 27.65 -13.30 -26.50
C GLU A 4 26.90 -12.78 -25.25
N ILE A 5 25.93 -13.54 -24.70
CA ILE A 5 25.28 -13.20 -23.40
C ILE A 5 25.28 -14.40 -22.44
N VAL A 6 26.41 -15.12 -22.41
CA VAL A 6 26.67 -16.14 -21.39
C VAL A 6 28.12 -15.99 -20.97
N ASN A 7 28.43 -14.93 -20.21
CA ASN A 7 29.67 -14.80 -19.42
C ASN A 7 29.65 -13.55 -18.50
N GLU A 8 28.54 -13.26 -17.83
CA GLU A 8 28.48 -12.21 -16.78
C GLU A 8 27.85 -12.72 -15.47
N VAL A 9 28.03 -14.01 -15.17
CA VAL A 9 27.62 -14.63 -13.88
C VAL A 9 28.84 -14.95 -12.99
N SER A 10 30.03 -14.49 -13.35
CA SER A 10 31.28 -14.78 -12.60
C SER A 10 32.05 -13.56 -12.10
N GLU A 11 31.52 -12.33 -12.20
CA GLU A 11 32.13 -11.12 -11.62
C GLU A 11 31.36 -10.54 -10.42
N PHE A 12 30.60 -11.37 -9.69
CA PHE A 12 29.97 -10.98 -8.42
C PHE A 12 30.95 -10.85 -7.22
N ARG A 13 32.25 -10.66 -7.49
CA ARG A 13 33.30 -10.42 -6.50
C ARG A 13 34.45 -9.60 -7.11
N GLN A 14 34.25 -8.30 -7.30
CA GLN A 14 35.27 -7.25 -7.10
C GLN A 14 34.71 -5.90 -7.56
N GLY A 15 33.96 -5.28 -6.66
CA GLY A 15 33.47 -3.91 -6.81
C GLY A 15 33.06 -3.34 -5.46
N SER A 16 33.78 -3.70 -4.39
CA SER A 16 33.54 -3.16 -3.06
C SER A 16 34.22 -1.79 -2.95
N GLY A 17 33.46 -0.73 -3.25
CA GLY A 17 33.58 0.46 -2.43
C GLY A 17 33.32 0.03 -0.98
N TYR A 18 34.20 0.40 -0.07
CA TYR A 18 34.08 0.07 1.34
C TYR A 18 32.75 0.65 1.88
N PHE A 19 31.70 -0.17 1.93
CA PHE A 19 30.53 0.13 2.73
C PHE A 19 30.93 -0.01 4.20
N SER A 20 30.65 1.02 5.00
CA SER A 20 30.87 0.95 6.44
C SER A 20 29.88 -0.05 7.03
N TYR A 21 30.40 -1.13 7.64
CA TYR A 21 29.57 -2.10 8.37
C TYR A 21 28.73 -1.49 9.51
N SER A 22 28.89 -0.19 9.79
CA SER A 22 28.13 0.54 10.80
C SER A 22 26.69 0.87 10.39
N CYS A 23 26.37 0.92 9.09
CA CYS A 23 25.08 1.41 8.59
C CYS A 23 24.13 0.27 8.19
N ILE A 24 24.63 -0.79 7.54
CA ILE A 24 23.78 -1.94 7.15
C ILE A 24 23.47 -2.82 8.37
N LYS A 25 22.21 -2.82 8.83
CA LYS A 25 21.72 -3.84 9.76
C LYS A 25 21.38 -5.10 8.96
N LEU A 26 22.18 -6.15 9.11
CA LEU A 26 21.89 -7.46 8.51
C LEU A 26 20.55 -7.98 9.06
N LYS A 27 19.73 -8.56 8.18
CA LYS A 27 18.48 -9.23 8.53
C LYS A 27 18.70 -10.15 9.75
N PRO A 28 17.88 -10.09 10.82
CA PRO A 28 17.92 -11.13 11.83
C PRO A 28 17.61 -12.46 11.13
N ILE A 29 18.58 -13.38 11.11
CA ILE A 29 18.32 -14.75 10.72
C ILE A 29 17.43 -15.33 11.81
N ILE A 30 16.11 -15.26 11.62
CA ILE A 30 15.19 -16.09 12.38
C ILE A 30 15.45 -17.50 11.88
N GLY A 31 16.32 -18.22 12.59
CA GLY A 31 16.50 -19.65 12.40
C GLY A 31 15.16 -20.31 12.63
N ILE A 32 14.53 -20.79 11.56
CA ILE A 32 13.49 -21.80 11.69
C ILE A 32 14.19 -23.06 12.18
N THR A 33 14.38 -23.17 13.49
CA THR A 33 14.62 -24.48 14.12
C THR A 33 13.35 -25.28 13.91
N ARG A 34 13.30 -26.06 12.83
CA ARG A 34 12.42 -27.22 12.76
C ARG A 34 12.71 -28.08 13.99
N PRO A 35 11.70 -28.48 14.78
CA PRO A 35 11.89 -29.58 15.71
C PRO A 35 12.26 -30.80 14.87
N SER A 36 13.47 -31.32 15.06
CA SER A 36 13.83 -32.64 14.57
C SER A 36 13.02 -33.69 15.35
N PRO A 37 12.51 -34.73 14.71
CA PRO A 37 11.72 -35.76 15.37
C PRO A 37 12.64 -36.61 16.26
N THR A 38 12.39 -36.62 17.56
CA THR A 38 12.97 -37.63 18.46
C THR A 38 12.28 -38.99 18.25
N PRO A 39 13.05 -40.08 18.18
CA PRO A 39 12.55 -41.41 17.85
C PRO A 39 11.92 -42.07 19.08
N THR A 40 10.68 -42.55 18.97
CA THR A 40 10.09 -43.45 19.96
C THR A 40 10.05 -44.87 19.42
N SER A 41 10.95 -45.68 19.96
CA SER A 41 10.94 -47.14 19.88
C SER A 41 9.64 -47.69 20.46
N SER A 42 8.95 -48.56 19.72
CA SER A 42 7.97 -49.49 20.27
C SER A 42 8.62 -50.85 20.50
N PRO A 43 8.16 -51.61 21.50
CA PRO A 43 7.91 -53.02 21.23
C PRO A 43 6.50 -53.47 21.69
N ILE A 44 5.79 -54.06 20.73
CA ILE A 44 5.14 -55.39 20.78
C ILE A 44 4.10 -55.72 21.89
N ARG A 45 2.90 -56.05 21.39
CA ARG A 45 1.88 -57.08 21.76
C ARG A 45 0.74 -56.80 22.75
N SER A 46 -0.46 -57.02 22.19
CA SER A 46 -1.65 -57.77 22.65
C SER A 46 -2.17 -57.56 24.07
N SER A 47 -3.43 -57.17 24.23
CA SER A 47 -4.58 -58.10 24.31
C SER A 47 -5.88 -57.33 24.62
N THR A 48 -6.98 -57.85 24.10
CA THR A 48 -8.39 -57.61 24.45
C THR A 48 -8.68 -57.64 25.95
N TYR A 49 -9.66 -56.86 26.45
CA TYR A 49 -10.76 -57.31 27.34
C TYR A 49 -11.71 -56.15 27.69
N ASP A 50 -13.00 -56.50 27.74
CA ASP A 50 -14.19 -55.68 27.97
C ASP A 50 -14.47 -55.29 29.44
N ALA A 51 -15.42 -54.36 29.59
CA ALA A 51 -16.53 -54.32 30.56
C ALA A 51 -16.46 -53.43 31.84
N GLN A 52 -17.33 -52.41 31.83
CA GLN A 52 -18.44 -52.11 32.76
C GLN A 52 -18.26 -51.57 34.21
N HIS A 53 -19.17 -50.62 34.51
CA HIS A 53 -19.83 -50.23 35.79
C HIS A 53 -18.98 -49.53 36.88
N SER A 54 -19.21 -48.25 37.23
CA SER A 54 -20.35 -47.58 37.91
C SER A 54 -20.35 -47.73 39.44
N THR A 55 -20.20 -46.61 40.16
CA THR A 55 -21.08 -46.02 41.22
C THR A 55 -20.26 -45.08 42.15
N ALA A 56 -20.57 -43.78 42.24
CA ALA A 56 -21.62 -43.10 43.02
C ALA A 56 -21.15 -42.81 44.48
N LYS A 57 -20.87 -41.54 44.85
CA LYS A 57 -21.70 -40.63 45.69
C LYS A 57 -20.88 -40.24 46.92
N ASP A 58 -20.99 -39.10 47.62
CA ASP A 58 -21.75 -37.85 47.54
C ASP A 58 -21.05 -36.92 48.56
N LEU A 59 -21.02 -35.61 48.31
CA LEU A 59 -21.17 -34.54 49.31
C LEU A 59 -21.21 -33.17 48.57
N TYR A 60 -22.43 -32.64 48.44
CA TYR A 60 -22.80 -31.28 48.00
C TYR A 60 -23.67 -30.66 49.13
N PRO A 61 -23.72 -29.33 49.33
CA PRO A 61 -24.61 -28.48 48.51
C PRO A 61 -23.98 -27.12 48.14
N GLN A 62 -24.02 -26.72 46.86
CA GLN A 62 -25.06 -25.90 46.21
C GLN A 62 -25.28 -24.51 46.85
N ALA A 63 -24.84 -23.48 46.12
CA ALA A 63 -25.69 -22.36 45.76
C ALA A 63 -25.40 -21.96 44.30
N SER A 64 -26.49 -21.76 43.56
CA SER A 64 -26.64 -21.69 42.11
C SER A 64 -26.41 -20.29 41.55
N GLU A 65 -25.86 -20.21 40.33
CA GLU A 65 -26.41 -19.31 39.32
C GLU A 65 -26.06 -19.82 37.91
N SER A 66 -27.09 -19.92 37.07
CA SER A 66 -27.06 -20.51 35.74
C SER A 66 -26.39 -19.58 34.73
N PHE A 67 -25.21 -19.95 34.20
CA PHE A 67 -24.70 -19.36 32.98
C PHE A 67 -25.18 -20.17 31.78
N LYS A 68 -26.25 -19.69 31.14
CA LYS A 68 -26.65 -20.13 29.81
C LYS A 68 -25.53 -19.75 28.83
N THR A 69 -24.93 -20.74 28.17
CA THR A 69 -24.11 -20.54 26.97
C THR A 69 -24.95 -19.81 25.91
N PRO A 70 -24.52 -18.65 25.39
CA PRO A 70 -25.17 -18.06 24.24
C PRO A 70 -24.85 -18.89 22.99
N SER A 71 -25.89 -19.22 22.24
CA SER A 71 -25.81 -19.66 20.85
C SER A 71 -25.02 -18.64 20.02
N PRO A 72 -24.38 -19.04 18.91
CA PRO A 72 -23.67 -18.11 18.04
C PRO A 72 -24.69 -17.17 17.41
N THR A 73 -24.82 -15.97 17.97
CA THR A 73 -25.58 -14.89 17.35
C THR A 73 -24.81 -14.46 16.11
N SER A 74 -25.45 -14.59 14.94
CA SER A 74 -25.06 -13.87 13.75
C SER A 74 -25.06 -12.38 14.09
N THR A 75 -23.88 -11.80 14.32
CA THR A 75 -23.72 -10.36 14.39
C THR A 75 -23.80 -9.84 12.97
N THR A 76 -25.03 -9.61 12.49
CA THR A 76 -25.26 -8.64 11.42
C THR A 76 -24.59 -7.34 11.88
N PRO A 77 -23.62 -6.78 11.15
CA PRO A 77 -23.05 -5.49 11.52
C PRO A 77 -24.17 -4.47 11.58
N SER A 78 -24.14 -3.64 12.63
CA SER A 78 -25.06 -2.52 12.80
C SER A 78 -25.11 -1.64 11.54
N PRO A 79 -26.29 -1.15 11.10
CA PRO A 79 -26.43 -0.35 9.88
C PRO A 79 -25.81 1.06 9.91
N TRP A 80 -25.04 1.45 10.94
CA TRP A 80 -24.85 2.87 11.28
C TRP A 80 -23.44 3.23 11.73
N ILE A 81 -22.39 2.67 11.12
CA ILE A 81 -21.05 3.23 11.37
C ILE A 81 -21.03 4.61 10.71
N ASP A 82 -21.13 5.64 11.55
CA ASP A 82 -20.86 7.05 11.30
C ASP A 82 -19.39 7.22 10.87
N THR A 83 -19.04 6.62 9.73
CA THR A 83 -17.72 6.78 9.13
C THR A 83 -17.65 8.17 8.52
N CYS A 84 -16.57 8.90 8.78
CA CYS A 84 -16.37 10.20 8.13
C CYS A 84 -16.35 10.09 6.60
N PHE A 85 -16.16 8.88 6.05
CA PHE A 85 -16.10 8.60 4.62
C PHE A 85 -17.46 8.72 3.92
N LYS A 86 -18.56 8.97 4.64
CA LYS A 86 -19.94 8.96 4.10
C LYS A 86 -20.15 7.75 3.20
N ILE A 87 -19.80 6.59 3.72
CA ILE A 87 -20.06 5.31 3.07
C ILE A 87 -21.52 5.00 3.36
N PHE A 88 -22.36 5.10 2.33
CA PHE A 88 -23.83 4.94 2.33
C PHE A 88 -24.64 6.10 2.91
N ASP A 89 -25.02 7.01 2.00
CA ASP A 89 -26.24 7.80 2.12
C ASP A 89 -26.89 7.87 0.74
N LEU A 90 -27.94 7.06 0.51
CA LEU A 90 -28.84 7.22 -0.64
C LEU A 90 -30.01 8.17 -0.31
N ASN A 91 -30.16 8.63 0.94
CA ASN A 91 -31.32 9.39 1.41
C ASN A 91 -31.02 10.44 2.51
N ALA A 92 -29.81 10.99 2.60
CA ALA A 92 -29.59 12.18 3.43
C ALA A 92 -30.21 13.40 2.74
N THR A 93 -31.46 13.67 3.10
CA THR A 93 -32.18 14.90 2.77
C THR A 93 -31.32 16.14 3.05
N THR A 94 -31.34 17.04 2.09
CA THR A 94 -30.83 18.40 2.10
C THR A 94 -31.23 19.16 3.37
N GLU A 95 -30.39 19.12 4.40
CA GLU A 95 -30.40 20.11 5.49
C GLU A 95 -28.96 20.54 5.81
N ASN A 96 -28.47 21.48 5.00
CA ASN A 96 -27.68 22.68 5.38
C ASN A 96 -26.88 23.16 4.16
N GLY A 97 -27.53 24.01 3.36
CA GLY A 97 -27.07 24.57 2.07
C GLY A 97 -25.89 25.55 2.13
N ILE A 98 -24.92 25.34 3.04
CA ILE A 98 -23.66 26.09 3.12
C ILE A 98 -22.44 25.15 3.11
N HIS A 99 -22.61 23.84 3.36
CA HIS A 99 -21.50 22.88 3.42
C HIS A 99 -21.06 22.27 2.07
N GLU A 100 -21.94 22.21 1.06
CA GLU A 100 -21.62 21.57 -0.22
C GLU A 100 -20.66 22.38 -1.11
N LYS A 101 -20.69 23.71 -1.06
CA LYS A 101 -19.94 24.56 -2.00
C LYS A 101 -18.41 24.55 -1.86
N ASN A 102 -17.88 23.84 -0.86
CA ASN A 102 -16.45 23.85 -0.55
C ASN A 102 -15.80 22.47 -0.61
N ILE A 103 -16.57 21.39 -0.81
CA ILE A 103 -16.04 20.01 -0.90
C ILE A 103 -15.40 19.82 -2.28
N LEU A 104 -14.31 19.04 -2.33
CA LEU A 104 -13.68 18.65 -3.58
C LEU A 104 -14.69 17.89 -4.46
N GLU A 105 -14.68 18.17 -5.76
CA GLU A 105 -15.52 17.46 -6.71
C GLU A 105 -15.12 15.97 -6.80
N ASP A 106 -16.11 15.12 -7.05
CA ASP A 106 -15.91 13.70 -7.29
C ASP A 106 -15.02 13.49 -8.53
N VAL A 107 -14.00 12.64 -8.42
CA VAL A 107 -13.13 12.26 -9.54
C VAL A 107 -13.94 11.75 -10.74
N GLN A 108 -15.09 11.12 -10.53
CA GLN A 108 -15.96 10.63 -11.61
C GLN A 108 -16.71 11.73 -12.36
N GLN A 109 -16.74 12.96 -11.85
CA GLN A 109 -17.54 14.07 -12.38
C GLN A 109 -16.71 15.33 -12.70
N SER A 110 -15.53 15.44 -12.11
CA SER A 110 -14.66 16.62 -12.20
C SER A 110 -13.82 16.67 -13.47
N MET A 111 -13.30 17.86 -13.81
CA MET A 111 -12.35 18.03 -14.91
C MET A 111 -11.00 18.55 -14.42
N PRO A 112 -9.86 18.18 -15.06
CA PRO A 112 -9.77 17.21 -16.14
C PRO A 112 -9.97 15.77 -15.65
N GLN A 113 -10.68 14.95 -16.43
CA GLN A 113 -10.77 13.51 -16.21
C GLN A 113 -9.41 12.83 -16.44
N PRO A 114 -9.10 11.72 -15.75
CA PRO A 114 -7.94 10.90 -16.07
C PRO A 114 -7.90 10.53 -17.55
N THR A 115 -6.71 10.66 -18.13
CA THR A 115 -6.46 10.40 -19.55
C THR A 115 -6.53 8.90 -19.87
N ASP A 116 -6.94 8.54 -21.07
CA ASP A 116 -7.05 7.13 -21.49
C ASP A 116 -5.77 6.56 -22.11
N ASP A 117 -4.68 7.34 -22.09
CA ASP A 117 -3.35 6.98 -22.59
C ASP A 117 -2.40 6.48 -21.48
N GLY A 118 -2.88 6.40 -20.23
CA GLY A 118 -2.12 5.91 -19.08
C GLY A 118 -1.19 6.92 -18.42
N ARG A 119 -1.11 8.18 -18.87
CA ARG A 119 -0.27 9.23 -18.26
C ARG A 119 -0.95 9.89 -17.06
N ASN A 120 -1.37 9.06 -16.12
CA ASN A 120 -1.97 9.46 -14.85
C ASN A 120 -1.17 8.85 -13.68
N ILE A 121 -0.97 9.63 -12.63
CA ILE A 121 -0.40 9.20 -11.36
C ILE A 121 -1.45 9.40 -10.28
N PHE A 122 -1.69 8.40 -9.44
CA PHE A 122 -2.70 8.43 -8.40
C PHE A 122 -2.07 8.24 -7.02
N PHE A 123 -2.48 9.09 -6.08
CA PHE A 123 -2.22 8.96 -4.65
C PHE A 123 -3.55 8.88 -3.91
N HIS A 124 -3.62 8.09 -2.84
CA HIS A 124 -4.81 7.99 -2.00
C HIS A 124 -4.55 8.56 -0.63
N GLU A 125 -5.39 9.52 -0.22
CA GLU A 125 -5.52 9.89 1.18
C GLU A 125 -6.80 9.28 1.77
N THR A 126 -6.61 8.27 2.61
CA THR A 126 -7.65 7.47 3.26
C THR A 126 -7.76 7.76 4.75
N SER A 127 -7.14 8.83 5.27
CA SER A 127 -7.37 9.29 6.63
C SER A 127 -8.73 9.96 6.81
N CYS A 128 -9.19 9.99 8.06
CA CYS A 128 -10.56 10.29 8.43
C CYS A 128 -10.63 11.46 9.41
N TRP A 129 -10.82 12.68 8.89
CA TRP A 129 -10.95 13.89 9.71
C TRP A 129 -12.38 14.44 9.64
N LYS A 130 -13.00 14.66 10.81
CA LYS A 130 -14.42 15.07 10.92
C LYS A 130 -14.69 16.53 10.55
N ASP A 131 -13.67 17.36 10.40
CA ASP A 131 -13.86 18.79 10.09
C ASP A 131 -13.99 19.08 8.59
N GLY A 132 -13.81 18.07 7.74
CA GLY A 132 -14.00 18.16 6.29
C GLY A 132 -12.99 19.06 5.59
N ILE A 133 -11.79 19.22 6.15
CA ILE A 133 -10.73 20.07 5.59
C ILE A 133 -9.69 19.19 4.90
N VAL A 134 -9.26 19.60 3.70
CA VAL A 134 -8.10 19.00 3.01
C VAL A 134 -6.87 19.15 3.90
N ARG A 135 -6.23 18.02 4.24
CA ARG A 135 -4.96 17.99 4.97
C ARG A 135 -3.98 17.04 4.31
N LEU A 136 -2.77 17.52 4.12
CA LEU A 136 -1.59 16.72 3.77
C LEU A 136 -0.46 17.21 4.66
N ASN A 137 0.24 16.29 5.30
CA ASN A 137 1.49 16.65 5.96
C ASN A 137 2.60 16.89 4.92
N ALA A 138 3.72 17.46 5.37
CA ALA A 138 4.82 17.81 4.47
C ALA A 138 5.41 16.62 3.71
N ARG A 139 5.44 15.43 4.33
CA ARG A 139 5.94 14.19 3.70
C ARG A 139 5.03 13.71 2.57
N GLN A 140 3.72 13.67 2.84
CA GLN A 140 2.71 13.33 1.85
C GLN A 140 2.75 14.32 0.67
N ALA A 141 2.85 15.61 0.96
CA ALA A 141 2.98 16.63 -0.05
C ALA A 141 4.29 16.51 -0.84
N CYS A 142 5.40 16.13 -0.21
CA CYS A 142 6.65 15.91 -0.92
C CYS A 142 6.57 14.78 -1.95
N ALA A 143 5.89 13.67 -1.61
CA ALA A 143 5.62 12.59 -2.55
C ALA A 143 4.87 13.12 -3.79
N ILE A 144 3.80 13.89 -3.58
CA ILE A 144 3.00 14.49 -4.65
C ILE A 144 3.82 15.47 -5.50
N GLU A 145 4.55 16.41 -4.88
CA GLU A 145 5.39 17.38 -5.59
C GLU A 145 6.46 16.66 -6.42
N SER A 146 7.14 15.67 -5.85
CA SER A 146 8.20 14.94 -6.54
C SER A 146 7.67 14.24 -7.79
N ALA A 147 6.49 13.61 -7.72
CA ALA A 147 5.83 12.99 -8.86
C ALA A 147 5.46 14.02 -9.94
N ALA A 148 4.86 15.15 -9.54
CA ALA A 148 4.46 16.23 -10.44
C ALA A 148 5.65 16.84 -11.17
N ARG A 149 6.78 17.03 -10.47
CA ARG A 149 8.02 17.56 -11.04
C ARG A 149 8.75 16.58 -11.95
N ALA A 150 8.80 15.30 -11.57
CA ALA A 150 9.47 14.28 -12.37
C ALA A 150 8.69 13.91 -13.64
N ASN A 151 7.37 14.16 -13.66
CA ASN A 151 6.49 13.83 -14.78
C ASN A 151 5.61 15.04 -15.18
N PRO A 152 6.21 16.12 -15.71
CA PRO A 152 5.47 17.37 -15.98
C PRO A 152 4.39 17.25 -17.06
N GLY A 153 4.47 16.22 -17.92
CA GLY A 153 3.47 15.92 -18.96
C GLY A 153 2.34 14.97 -18.51
N TRP A 154 2.36 14.50 -17.26
CA TRP A 154 1.39 13.55 -16.71
C TRP A 154 0.50 14.25 -15.70
N ASN A 155 -0.73 13.76 -15.53
CA ASN A 155 -1.63 14.27 -14.49
C ASN A 155 -1.41 13.52 -13.17
N VAL A 156 -1.33 14.26 -12.07
CA VAL A 156 -1.20 13.74 -10.70
C VAL A 156 -2.51 13.99 -9.97
N TYR A 157 -3.23 12.91 -9.66
CA TYR A 157 -4.48 12.95 -8.92
C TYR A 157 -4.26 12.52 -7.48
N VAL A 158 -4.68 13.37 -6.54
CA VAL A 158 -4.70 13.05 -5.11
C VAL A 158 -6.15 12.82 -4.73
N LEU A 159 -6.49 11.56 -4.51
CA LEU A 159 -7.85 11.12 -4.27
C LEU A 159 -8.10 11.00 -2.77
N PHE A 160 -8.98 11.85 -2.25
CA PHE A 160 -9.41 11.84 -0.86
C PHE A 160 -10.63 10.93 -0.72
N ALA A 161 -10.53 9.93 0.14
CA ALA A 161 -11.64 9.03 0.44
C ALA A 161 -12.71 9.69 1.30
N ALA A 162 -12.32 10.65 2.15
CA ALA A 162 -13.24 11.44 2.95
C ALA A 162 -13.74 12.67 2.16
N PRO A 163 -15.00 13.11 2.36
CA PRO A 163 -15.55 14.30 1.74
C PRO A 163 -14.93 15.55 2.37
N VAL A 164 -13.79 15.96 1.82
CA VAL A 164 -13.00 17.11 2.30
C VAL A 164 -13.01 18.25 1.29
N GLY A 165 -12.71 19.44 1.78
CA GLY A 165 -12.79 20.68 1.02
C GLY A 165 -11.86 21.77 1.50
N PHE A 166 -11.87 22.90 0.79
CA PHE A 166 -11.19 24.11 1.22
C PHE A 166 -12.11 24.95 2.09
N ARG A 167 -11.79 25.11 3.38
CA ARG A 167 -12.42 26.14 4.23
C ARG A 167 -11.64 27.46 4.12
N ASN A 168 -12.32 28.59 4.33
CA ASN A 168 -11.75 29.94 4.16
C ASN A 168 -10.31 30.09 4.72
N ARG A 169 -9.39 30.51 3.83
CA ARG A 169 -8.02 31.06 3.97
C ARG A 169 -7.23 30.80 5.26
N THR A 170 -7.27 29.60 5.84
CA THR A 170 -6.10 29.16 6.60
C THR A 170 -5.09 28.72 5.56
N THR A 171 -4.12 29.60 5.27
CA THR A 171 -2.98 29.30 4.39
C THR A 171 -2.32 28.04 4.94
N GLN A 172 -2.41 26.95 4.18
CA GLN A 172 -1.68 25.72 4.47
C GLN A 172 -0.46 25.79 3.54
N PRO A 173 0.71 26.30 3.98
CA PRO A 173 1.78 26.66 3.04
C PRO A 173 2.25 25.48 2.19
N VAL A 174 2.26 24.28 2.79
CA VAL A 174 2.53 23.02 2.10
C VAL A 174 1.51 22.72 1.00
N LEU A 175 0.23 22.95 1.25
CA LEU A 175 -0.84 22.76 0.27
C LEU A 175 -0.80 23.85 -0.82
N ASP A 176 -0.56 25.10 -0.42
CA ASP A 176 -0.41 26.23 -1.34
C ASP A 176 0.74 25.96 -2.34
N ALA A 177 1.88 25.44 -1.86
CA ALA A 177 3.00 25.02 -2.69
C ALA A 177 2.64 23.92 -3.70
N LEU A 178 1.77 22.97 -3.33
CA LEU A 178 1.30 21.91 -4.23
C LEU A 178 0.38 22.45 -5.32
N LEU A 179 -0.51 23.37 -4.98
CA LEU A 179 -1.51 23.91 -5.90
C LEU A 179 -0.90 24.82 -6.99
N GLU A 180 0.38 25.19 -6.87
CA GLU A 180 1.13 25.85 -7.94
C GLU A 180 1.41 24.92 -9.14
N TYR A 181 1.36 23.60 -8.94
CA TYR A 181 1.58 22.64 -10.01
C TYR A 181 0.29 22.39 -10.79
N ARG A 182 0.27 22.82 -12.06
CA ARG A 182 -0.92 22.73 -12.94
C ARG A 182 -1.39 21.30 -13.22
N ASN A 183 -0.49 20.33 -13.06
CA ASN A 183 -0.79 18.92 -13.23
C ASN A 183 -1.15 18.21 -11.93
N VAL A 184 -1.32 18.93 -10.81
CA VAL A 184 -1.80 18.35 -9.54
C VAL A 184 -3.29 18.64 -9.37
N HIS A 185 -4.06 17.58 -9.15
CA HIS A 185 -5.52 17.60 -9.08
C HIS A 185 -6.00 16.93 -7.80
N LEU A 186 -6.48 17.73 -6.84
CA LEU A 186 -7.11 17.20 -5.63
C LEU A 186 -8.56 16.84 -5.92
N ARG A 187 -8.99 15.61 -5.62
CA ARG A 187 -10.35 15.13 -5.90
C ARG A 187 -10.91 14.34 -4.73
N TYR A 188 -12.23 14.36 -4.59
CA TYR A 188 -12.95 13.46 -3.71
C TYR A 188 -13.25 12.14 -4.45
N VAL A 189 -13.31 11.04 -3.71
CA VAL A 189 -13.83 9.76 -4.22
C VAL A 189 -15.10 9.41 -3.46
N ASN A 190 -16.23 9.39 -4.16
CA ASN A 190 -17.46 8.87 -3.58
C ASN A 190 -17.40 7.34 -3.51
N LEU A 191 -17.00 6.81 -2.35
CA LEU A 191 -16.85 5.36 -2.15
C LEU A 191 -18.14 4.56 -2.39
N THR A 192 -19.31 5.20 -2.34
CA THR A 192 -20.60 4.54 -2.65
C THR A 192 -20.71 4.22 -4.14
N THR A 193 -20.22 5.10 -5.01
CA THR A 193 -20.30 4.94 -6.47
C THR A 193 -18.99 4.46 -7.10
N TYR A 194 -17.87 4.57 -6.38
CA TYR A 194 -16.55 4.26 -6.91
C TYR A 194 -16.36 2.80 -7.27
N ALA A 195 -17.13 1.89 -6.67
CA ALA A 195 -17.09 0.47 -7.04
C ALA A 195 -18.06 0.11 -8.17
N ASN A 196 -18.89 1.05 -8.64
CA ASN A 196 -19.83 0.79 -9.74
C ASN A 196 -19.08 0.34 -11.00
N ASP A 197 -19.71 -0.57 -11.73
CA ASP A 197 -19.17 -1.18 -12.95
C ASP A 197 -17.87 -1.96 -12.72
N THR A 198 -17.66 -2.44 -11.49
CA THR A 198 -16.56 -3.35 -11.13
C THR A 198 -17.11 -4.60 -10.43
N PRO A 199 -16.37 -5.73 -10.43
CA PRO A 199 -16.73 -6.91 -9.64
C PRO A 199 -16.94 -6.64 -8.14
N LEU A 200 -16.33 -5.58 -7.58
CA LEU A 200 -16.46 -5.22 -6.17
C LEU A 200 -17.71 -4.42 -5.83
N LYS A 201 -18.57 -4.03 -6.80
CA LYS A 201 -19.75 -3.18 -6.57
C LYS A 201 -20.59 -3.63 -5.37
N GLU A 202 -21.08 -4.87 -5.41
CA GLU A 202 -21.96 -5.41 -4.38
C GLU A 202 -21.23 -5.65 -3.04
N TRP A 203 -19.94 -5.98 -3.10
CA TRP A 203 -19.12 -6.19 -1.91
C TRP A 203 -18.87 -4.88 -1.17
N MET A 204 -18.51 -3.82 -1.91
CA MET A 204 -18.39 -2.47 -1.37
C MET A 204 -19.74 -2.03 -0.81
N ALA A 205 -20.84 -2.17 -1.55
CA ALA A 205 -22.18 -1.78 -1.12
C ALA A 205 -22.66 -2.43 0.20
N ARG A 206 -22.18 -3.64 0.53
CA ARG A 206 -22.46 -4.30 1.81
C ARG A 206 -21.63 -3.79 2.99
N GLY A 207 -20.70 -2.87 2.75
CA GLY A 207 -19.83 -2.31 3.79
C GLY A 207 -18.88 -3.34 4.40
N GLU A 208 -18.53 -4.41 3.67
CA GLU A 208 -17.66 -5.48 4.16
C GLU A 208 -16.29 -4.94 4.60
N ILE A 209 -15.77 -3.94 3.90
CA ILE A 209 -14.51 -3.26 4.23
C ILE A 209 -14.50 -2.67 5.64
N LEU A 210 -15.66 -2.21 6.14
CA LEU A 210 -15.82 -1.57 7.45
C LEU A 210 -15.52 -2.50 8.63
N ARG A 211 -15.46 -3.81 8.39
CA ARG A 211 -15.16 -4.82 9.41
C ARG A 211 -13.67 -5.06 9.61
N SER A 212 -12.82 -4.41 8.82
CA SER A 212 -11.38 -4.62 8.91
C SER A 212 -10.75 -4.01 10.16
N GLN A 213 -9.80 -4.74 10.76
CA GLN A 213 -8.93 -4.25 11.83
C GLN A 213 -7.92 -3.19 11.35
N TYR A 214 -7.69 -3.10 10.03
CA TYR A 214 -6.75 -2.19 9.39
C TYR A 214 -7.45 -1.24 8.41
N MET A 215 -8.65 -0.77 8.77
CA MET A 215 -9.59 -0.04 7.92
C MET A 215 -8.95 0.95 6.93
N ASN A 216 -8.15 1.92 7.39
CA ASN A 216 -7.58 2.94 6.50
C ASN A 216 -6.56 2.37 5.51
N SER A 217 -5.76 1.38 5.97
CA SER A 217 -4.78 0.69 5.13
C SER A 217 -5.50 -0.13 4.05
N HIS A 218 -6.48 -0.94 4.46
CA HIS A 218 -7.23 -1.77 3.52
C HIS A 218 -8.14 -0.94 2.60
N LEU A 219 -8.61 0.24 3.02
CA LEU A 219 -9.26 1.18 2.13
C LEU A 219 -8.30 1.67 1.04
N SER A 220 -7.06 1.99 1.41
CA SER A 220 -6.02 2.36 0.42
C SER A 220 -5.75 1.21 -0.55
N ASP A 221 -5.64 -0.02 -0.04
CA ASP A 221 -5.44 -1.25 -0.82
C ASP A 221 -6.60 -1.51 -1.80
N VAL A 222 -7.85 -1.41 -1.35
CA VAL A 222 -9.01 -1.58 -2.23
C VAL A 222 -9.07 -0.46 -3.28
N MET A 223 -8.84 0.78 -2.86
CA MET A 223 -8.88 1.92 -3.77
C MET A 223 -7.79 1.82 -4.84
N ARG A 224 -6.55 1.39 -4.55
CA ARG A 224 -5.48 1.30 -5.58
C ARG A 224 -5.85 0.37 -6.72
N TYR A 225 -6.43 -0.79 -6.42
CA TYR A 225 -6.86 -1.72 -7.47
C TYR A 225 -8.11 -1.24 -8.20
N LEU A 226 -9.08 -0.62 -7.52
CA LEU A 226 -10.24 0.00 -8.19
C LEU A 226 -9.83 1.16 -9.10
N THR A 227 -8.86 1.96 -8.68
CA THR A 227 -8.37 3.12 -9.44
C THR A 227 -7.67 2.66 -10.72
N LEU A 228 -6.76 1.69 -10.60
CA LEU A 228 -6.07 1.11 -11.75
C LEU A 228 -7.03 0.37 -12.69
N TYR A 229 -8.06 -0.30 -12.15
CA TYR A 229 -9.12 -0.90 -12.96
C TYR A 229 -9.88 0.16 -13.76
N LYS A 230 -10.25 1.28 -13.14
CA LYS A 230 -11.06 2.32 -13.80
C LYS A 230 -10.28 3.17 -14.80
N TYR A 231 -9.04 3.49 -14.49
CA TYR A 231 -8.31 4.56 -15.19
C TYR A 231 -6.95 4.13 -15.71
N GLY A 232 -6.45 2.94 -15.35
CA GLY A 232 -5.05 2.57 -15.56
C GLY A 232 -4.08 3.59 -14.95
N GLY A 233 -2.88 3.68 -15.51
CA GLY A 233 -1.83 4.60 -15.08
C GLY A 233 -1.01 4.05 -13.92
N THR A 234 -0.41 4.95 -13.15
CA THR A 234 0.51 4.63 -12.04
C THR A 234 -0.12 4.96 -10.69
N TYR A 235 -0.15 4.00 -9.77
CA TYR A 235 -0.45 4.23 -8.37
C TYR A 235 0.84 4.37 -7.55
N LEU A 236 0.84 5.31 -6.60
CA LEU A 236 1.91 5.52 -5.62
C LEU A 236 1.34 5.68 -4.20
N ASP A 237 2.00 5.08 -3.22
CA ASP A 237 1.78 5.42 -1.82
C ASP A 237 2.27 6.86 -1.53
N LEU A 238 1.65 7.54 -0.54
CA LEU A 238 1.96 8.93 -0.17
C LEU A 238 3.32 9.11 0.54
N ASP A 239 4.15 8.08 0.58
CA ASP A 239 5.50 8.06 1.14
C ASP A 239 6.54 7.61 0.11
N VAL A 240 6.20 7.74 -1.19
CA VAL A 240 7.07 7.48 -2.32
C VAL A 240 7.55 8.80 -2.94
N ILE A 241 8.84 9.12 -2.84
CA ILE A 241 9.46 10.24 -3.58
C ILE A 241 9.84 9.76 -4.97
N VAL A 242 9.38 10.45 -6.00
CA VAL A 242 9.76 10.16 -7.39
C VAL A 242 11.04 10.91 -7.76
N GLN A 243 12.09 10.17 -8.07
CA GLN A 243 13.39 10.74 -8.47
C GLN A 243 13.50 10.93 -9.98
N GLN A 244 12.91 10.02 -10.75
CA GLN A 244 13.02 9.98 -12.21
C GLN A 244 11.64 9.79 -12.86
N SER A 245 11.48 10.27 -14.08
CA SER A 245 10.23 10.10 -14.83
C SER A 245 9.90 8.62 -15.08
N PHE A 246 8.62 8.27 -14.99
CA PHE A 246 8.11 6.95 -15.34
C PHE A 246 8.09 6.70 -16.85
N GLU A 247 8.30 7.71 -17.70
CA GLU A 247 8.49 7.53 -19.15
C GLU A 247 9.67 6.63 -19.51
N LYS A 248 10.58 6.39 -18.56
CA LYS A 248 11.71 5.45 -18.70
C LYS A 248 11.31 3.98 -18.58
N LEU A 249 10.08 3.70 -18.15
CA LEU A 249 9.60 2.35 -17.88
C LEU A 249 8.53 1.97 -18.90
N GLU A 250 8.64 0.77 -19.46
CA GLU A 250 7.54 0.17 -20.21
C GLU A 250 6.34 -0.06 -19.27
N PRO A 251 5.09 0.18 -19.72
CA PRO A 251 3.89 -0.01 -18.90
C PRO A 251 3.71 -1.45 -18.36
N ASN A 252 2.79 -1.60 -17.41
CA ASN A 252 2.48 -2.85 -16.70
C ASN A 252 3.64 -3.33 -15.83
N TYR A 253 3.77 -2.73 -14.64
CA TYR A 253 4.85 -3.08 -13.74
C TYR A 253 4.50 -2.93 -12.25
N ALA A 254 5.28 -3.63 -11.42
CA ALA A 254 5.37 -3.45 -9.98
C ALA A 254 6.79 -3.79 -9.52
N GLY A 255 7.10 -3.57 -8.25
CA GLY A 255 8.41 -3.91 -7.67
C GLY A 255 8.37 -5.12 -6.75
N ALA A 256 9.42 -5.94 -6.83
CA ALA A 256 9.72 -6.91 -5.80
C ALA A 256 10.18 -6.18 -4.54
N GLU A 257 9.48 -6.35 -3.42
CA GLU A 257 9.98 -5.92 -2.11
C GLU A 257 10.94 -6.95 -1.53
N SER A 258 10.63 -8.25 -1.72
CA SER A 258 11.43 -9.38 -1.25
C SER A 258 11.40 -10.51 -2.27
N PHE A 259 11.99 -11.66 -1.91
CA PHE A 259 11.99 -12.85 -2.76
C PHE A 259 10.60 -13.52 -2.90
N ASP A 260 9.68 -13.20 -1.99
CA ASP A 260 8.35 -13.80 -1.86
C ASP A 260 7.20 -12.78 -1.88
N LEU A 261 7.48 -11.47 -1.88
CA LEU A 261 6.47 -10.43 -1.91
C LEU A 261 6.72 -9.37 -2.99
N ILE A 262 5.68 -9.12 -3.78
CA ILE A 262 5.57 -7.94 -4.65
C ILE A 262 4.81 -6.88 -3.87
N ASN A 263 5.40 -5.69 -3.75
CA ASN A 263 4.75 -4.60 -3.04
C ASN A 263 3.83 -3.81 -3.99
N SER A 264 2.78 -3.23 -3.42
CA SER A 264 1.74 -2.49 -4.12
C SER A 264 1.80 -0.98 -3.88
N ALA A 265 2.90 -0.48 -3.29
CA ALA A 265 3.18 0.95 -3.10
C ALA A 265 3.60 1.66 -4.40
N VAL A 266 4.06 0.91 -5.42
CA VAL A 266 4.37 1.42 -6.75
C VAL A 266 3.88 0.40 -7.77
N MET A 267 2.83 0.74 -8.52
CA MET A 267 2.26 -0.12 -9.55
C MET A 267 1.84 0.71 -10.75
N ASN A 268 2.00 0.16 -11.95
CA ASN A 268 1.46 0.72 -13.17
C ASN A 268 0.73 -0.36 -13.95
N LEU A 269 -0.45 -0.02 -14.48
CA LEU A 269 -1.23 -0.87 -15.36
C LEU A 269 -1.80 -0.01 -16.49
N GLU A 270 -1.67 -0.47 -17.72
CA GLU A 270 -2.31 0.18 -18.86
C GLU A 270 -3.84 0.21 -18.69
N PRO A 271 -4.52 1.29 -19.13
CA PRO A 271 -5.97 1.41 -19.01
C PRO A 271 -6.76 0.42 -19.87
N LYS A 272 -6.10 -0.26 -20.83
CA LYS A 272 -6.70 -1.17 -21.80
C LYS A 272 -5.77 -2.37 -22.01
N GLY A 273 -6.29 -3.46 -22.60
CA GLY A 273 -5.48 -4.64 -22.91
C GLY A 273 -4.98 -5.36 -21.65
N HIS A 274 -3.75 -5.87 -21.70
CA HIS A 274 -3.19 -6.70 -20.63
C HIS A 274 -3.15 -6.01 -19.26
N GLY A 275 -2.90 -4.70 -19.22
CA GLY A 275 -2.92 -3.94 -17.97
C GLY A 275 -4.30 -3.95 -17.29
N HIS A 276 -5.35 -3.72 -18.08
CA HIS A 276 -6.72 -3.76 -17.57
C HIS A 276 -7.15 -5.17 -17.18
N ASP A 277 -6.76 -6.19 -17.94
CA ASP A 277 -7.03 -7.60 -17.59
C ASP A 277 -6.42 -7.95 -16.22
N LEU A 278 -5.18 -7.51 -15.96
CA LEU A 278 -4.53 -7.69 -14.66
C LEU A 278 -5.21 -6.89 -13.54
N ALA A 279 -5.66 -5.66 -13.82
CA ALA A 279 -6.42 -4.87 -12.86
C ALA A 279 -7.74 -5.57 -12.49
N GLU A 280 -8.44 -6.16 -13.46
CA GLU A 280 -9.63 -6.98 -13.23
C GLU A 280 -9.33 -8.20 -12.36
N MET A 281 -8.23 -8.91 -12.63
CA MET A 281 -7.79 -10.03 -11.79
C MET A 281 -7.56 -9.59 -10.34
N CYS A 282 -6.93 -8.44 -10.10
CA CYS A 282 -6.74 -7.89 -8.75
C CYS A 282 -8.07 -7.56 -8.05
N VAL A 283 -9.01 -6.93 -8.75
CA VAL A 283 -10.33 -6.60 -8.20
C VAL A 283 -11.13 -7.87 -7.87
N ARG A 284 -11.00 -8.93 -8.68
CA ARG A 284 -11.63 -10.24 -8.41
C ARG A 284 -10.95 -11.01 -7.29
N ASP A 285 -9.63 -10.92 -7.16
CA ASP A 285 -8.89 -11.51 -6.05
C ASP A 285 -9.32 -10.86 -4.73
N LEU A 286 -9.46 -9.52 -4.67
CA LEU A 286 -10.04 -8.85 -3.51
C LEU A 286 -11.42 -9.39 -3.15
N LEU A 287 -12.32 -9.55 -4.13
CA LEU A 287 -13.67 -10.06 -3.88
C LEU A 287 -13.66 -11.46 -3.23
N THR A 288 -12.69 -12.29 -3.60
CA THR A 288 -12.61 -13.70 -3.19
C THR A 288 -11.80 -13.89 -1.90
N ASN A 289 -10.73 -13.11 -1.74
CA ASN A 289 -9.67 -13.35 -0.78
C ASN A 289 -9.50 -12.21 0.23
N PHE A 290 -10.38 -11.19 0.25
CA PHE A 290 -10.29 -10.12 1.25
C PHE A 290 -10.23 -10.68 2.67
N ASN A 291 -9.22 -10.26 3.44
CA ASN A 291 -9.03 -10.66 4.82
C ASN A 291 -8.85 -9.42 5.70
N GLY A 292 -9.89 -9.06 6.43
CA GLY A 292 -9.87 -7.88 7.31
C GLY A 292 -8.92 -7.96 8.50
N ASN A 293 -8.37 -9.14 8.80
CA ASN A 293 -7.48 -9.43 9.94
C ASN A 293 -6.01 -9.58 9.54
N ASP A 294 -5.68 -9.57 8.24
CA ASP A 294 -4.30 -9.67 7.75
C ASP A 294 -3.96 -8.38 7.00
N TRP A 295 -2.99 -7.64 7.56
CA TRP A 295 -2.56 -6.33 7.06
C TRP A 295 -1.96 -6.38 5.64
N VAL A 296 -1.26 -7.47 5.27
CA VAL A 296 -0.56 -7.58 3.98
C VAL A 296 -1.47 -8.12 2.88
N ASN A 297 -2.43 -8.96 3.25
CA ASN A 297 -3.20 -9.80 2.33
C ASN A 297 -3.93 -9.02 1.21
N ASN A 298 -4.40 -7.80 1.52
CA ASN A 298 -5.29 -7.04 0.62
C ASN A 298 -4.53 -6.06 -0.27
N GLY A 299 -3.30 -5.69 0.07
CA GLY A 299 -2.42 -4.86 -0.74
C GLY A 299 -1.39 -5.74 -1.46
N PRO A 300 -0.14 -5.85 -0.97
CA PRO A 300 0.90 -6.69 -1.57
C PRO A 300 0.49 -8.14 -1.84
N GLY A 301 -0.35 -8.73 -0.99
CA GLY A 301 -0.87 -10.08 -1.17
C GLY A 301 -1.66 -10.28 -2.47
N VAL A 302 -2.49 -9.30 -2.85
CA VAL A 302 -3.32 -9.36 -4.07
C VAL A 302 -2.45 -9.42 -5.32
N ILE A 303 -1.56 -8.44 -5.51
CA ILE A 303 -0.70 -8.39 -6.71
C ILE A 303 0.24 -9.60 -6.77
N THR A 304 0.73 -10.07 -5.63
CA THR A 304 1.56 -11.28 -5.56
C THR A 304 0.79 -12.52 -6.02
N ARG A 305 -0.42 -12.78 -5.50
CA ARG A 305 -1.25 -13.92 -5.93
C ARG A 305 -1.63 -13.84 -7.40
N VAL A 306 -2.08 -12.68 -7.85
CA VAL A 306 -2.49 -12.46 -9.24
C VAL A 306 -1.34 -12.73 -10.21
N LEU A 307 -0.14 -12.22 -9.93
CA LEU A 307 0.99 -12.45 -10.81
C LEU A 307 1.55 -13.87 -10.72
N GLN A 308 1.47 -14.52 -9.55
CA GLN A 308 1.80 -15.94 -9.42
C GLN A 308 0.88 -16.82 -10.29
N GLU A 309 -0.42 -16.51 -10.33
CA GLU A 309 -1.40 -17.17 -11.19
C GLU A 309 -1.16 -16.85 -12.67
N HIS A 310 -1.10 -15.56 -13.00
CA HIS A 310 -0.97 -15.07 -14.38
C HIS A 310 0.32 -15.58 -15.04
N CYS A 311 1.45 -15.44 -14.34
CA CYS A 311 2.76 -15.81 -14.86
C CYS A 311 3.10 -17.28 -14.56
N ARG A 312 2.23 -18.02 -13.86
CA ARG A 312 2.40 -19.47 -13.57
C ARG A 312 3.76 -19.79 -12.94
N THR A 313 4.19 -18.96 -12.00
CA THR A 313 5.44 -19.16 -11.25
C THR A 313 5.30 -18.59 -9.84
N GLN A 314 5.91 -19.28 -8.88
CA GLN A 314 6.01 -18.80 -7.50
C GLN A 314 7.28 -17.97 -7.26
N SER A 315 8.23 -18.03 -8.19
CA SER A 315 9.51 -17.31 -8.10
C SER A 315 9.35 -15.89 -8.63
N ILE A 316 9.39 -14.90 -7.72
CA ILE A 316 9.36 -13.48 -8.09
C ILE A 316 10.53 -13.11 -9.00
N ALA A 317 11.72 -13.66 -8.73
CA ALA A 317 12.92 -13.40 -9.53
C ALA A 317 12.77 -13.86 -10.99
N GLU A 318 11.95 -14.88 -11.26
CA GLU A 318 11.69 -15.38 -12.61
C GLU A 318 10.43 -14.82 -13.24
N MET A 319 9.63 -14.06 -12.47
CA MET A 319 8.27 -13.71 -12.85
C MET A 319 8.21 -12.91 -14.15
N THR A 320 9.05 -11.89 -14.31
CA THR A 320 9.15 -11.09 -15.54
C THR A 320 9.37 -11.95 -16.79
N ARG A 321 10.22 -12.98 -16.71
CA ARG A 321 10.48 -13.91 -17.82
C ARG A 321 9.23 -14.71 -18.17
N HIS A 322 8.48 -15.12 -17.14
CA HIS A 322 7.28 -15.93 -17.26
C HIS A 322 6.04 -15.15 -17.73
N CYS A 323 5.93 -13.86 -17.38
CA CYS A 323 4.83 -13.00 -17.80
C CYS A 323 4.88 -12.65 -19.31
N SER A 324 5.86 -13.17 -20.07
CA SER A 324 5.93 -13.09 -21.55
C SER A 324 5.80 -11.67 -22.13
N ARG A 325 6.34 -10.67 -21.43
CA ARG A 325 6.26 -9.22 -21.74
C ARG A 325 4.92 -8.54 -21.46
N HIS A 326 3.94 -9.21 -20.85
CA HIS A 326 2.69 -8.57 -20.42
C HIS A 326 2.82 -7.82 -19.10
N PHE A 327 3.84 -8.16 -18.28
CA PHE A 327 4.10 -7.51 -17.01
C PHE A 327 5.58 -7.59 -16.64
N THR A 328 6.12 -6.52 -16.06
CA THR A 328 7.49 -6.46 -15.55
C THR A 328 7.51 -6.33 -14.03
N VAL A 329 8.11 -7.32 -13.36
CA VAL A 329 8.48 -7.19 -11.94
C VAL A 329 9.90 -6.64 -11.88
N TYR A 330 10.03 -5.38 -11.47
CA TYR A 330 11.33 -4.75 -11.27
C TYR A 330 12.01 -5.26 -9.99
N PRO A 331 13.34 -5.41 -9.98
CA PRO A 331 14.07 -5.75 -8.76
C PRO A 331 13.96 -4.63 -7.72
N SER A 332 14.16 -4.97 -6.45
CA SER A 332 14.05 -4.02 -5.33
C SER A 332 14.92 -2.77 -5.53
N SER A 333 16.09 -2.86 -6.19
CA SER A 333 16.94 -1.70 -6.48
C SER A 333 16.29 -0.57 -7.30
N VAL A 334 15.14 -0.81 -7.94
CA VAL A 334 14.44 0.18 -8.77
C VAL A 334 13.40 0.98 -7.97
N PHE A 335 12.69 0.34 -7.02
CA PHE A 335 11.60 0.97 -6.26
C PHE A 335 11.75 0.88 -4.73
N TYR A 336 12.51 -0.10 -4.24
CA TYR A 336 12.69 -0.46 -2.82
C TYR A 336 14.18 -0.66 -2.48
N ALA A 337 15.04 0.24 -2.99
CA ALA A 337 16.50 0.10 -2.89
C ALA A 337 17.03 0.06 -1.45
N ILE A 338 16.29 0.68 -0.52
CA ILE A 338 16.44 0.47 0.92
C ILE A 338 15.22 -0.32 1.39
N GLU A 339 15.46 -1.55 1.84
CA GLU A 339 14.44 -2.46 2.36
C GLU A 339 13.85 -1.94 3.69
N TYR A 340 12.63 -2.36 4.02
CA TYR A 340 11.91 -1.82 5.18
C TYR A 340 12.65 -1.98 6.51
N TRP A 341 13.44 -3.04 6.70
CA TRP A 341 14.23 -3.24 7.93
C TRP A 341 15.43 -2.31 8.05
N ASN A 342 15.82 -1.66 6.95
CA ASN A 342 16.93 -0.71 6.87
C ASN A 342 16.44 0.75 6.75
N TYR A 343 15.16 1.03 7.01
CA TYR A 343 14.57 2.38 6.83
C TYR A 343 15.31 3.49 7.60
N GLU A 344 15.93 3.18 8.74
CA GLU A 344 16.69 4.14 9.57
C GLU A 344 17.86 4.79 8.82
N LEU A 345 18.42 4.10 7.80
CA LEU A 345 19.46 4.65 6.93
C LEU A 345 19.07 6.00 6.30
N LEU A 346 17.77 6.21 6.06
CA LEU A 346 17.24 7.46 5.49
C LEU A 346 17.30 8.65 6.45
N PHE A 347 17.42 8.38 7.75
CA PHE A 347 17.25 9.35 8.84
C PHE A 347 18.52 9.54 9.68
N GLU A 348 19.60 8.83 9.38
CA GLU A 348 20.88 8.89 10.09
C GLU A 348 21.94 9.63 9.27
N GLU A 349 22.51 10.71 9.83
CA GLU A 349 23.50 11.55 9.13
C GLU A 349 24.77 10.77 8.78
N GLN A 350 25.22 9.86 9.66
CA GLN A 350 26.36 8.98 9.42
C GLN A 350 26.17 8.02 8.22
N CYS A 351 24.93 7.79 7.80
CA CYS A 351 24.60 6.87 6.71
C CYS A 351 24.20 7.58 5.42
N LEU A 352 24.34 8.91 5.37
CA LEU A 352 23.96 9.74 4.21
C LEU A 352 24.51 9.21 2.89
N GLU A 353 25.82 9.04 2.79
CA GLU A 353 26.49 8.64 1.53
C GLU A 353 26.07 7.25 1.07
N GLU A 354 25.92 6.32 2.02
CA GLU A 354 25.47 4.95 1.74
C GLU A 354 24.02 4.92 1.25
N ALA A 355 23.13 5.65 1.93
CA ALA A 355 21.74 5.75 1.53
C ALA A 355 21.58 6.40 0.15
N LEU A 356 22.29 7.51 -0.12
CA LEU A 356 22.26 8.15 -1.43
C LEU A 356 22.85 7.25 -2.54
N ALA A 357 23.91 6.49 -2.24
CA ALA A 357 24.49 5.54 -3.18
C ALA A 357 23.51 4.43 -3.55
N ALA A 358 22.73 3.92 -2.58
CA ALA A 358 21.69 2.91 -2.83
C ALA A 358 20.63 3.41 -3.83
N PHE A 359 20.33 4.71 -3.84
CA PHE A 359 19.32 5.31 -4.72
C PHE A 359 19.83 5.75 -6.10
N ASN A 360 21.12 5.64 -6.39
CA ASN A 360 21.72 6.18 -7.63
C ASN A 360 21.05 5.68 -8.93
N ARG A 361 20.53 4.45 -8.92
CA ARG A 361 19.79 3.85 -10.06
C ARG A 361 18.29 3.68 -9.80
N SER A 362 17.80 4.13 -8.64
CA SER A 362 16.41 3.97 -8.24
C SER A 362 15.53 5.00 -8.95
N ILE A 363 14.32 4.61 -9.34
CA ILE A 363 13.33 5.52 -9.93
C ILE A 363 12.61 6.29 -8.82
N VAL A 364 12.40 5.65 -7.67
CA VAL A 364 11.74 6.26 -6.52
C VAL A 364 12.53 6.05 -5.22
N VAL A 365 12.05 6.65 -4.13
CA VAL A 365 12.48 6.37 -2.75
C VAL A 365 11.23 6.07 -1.95
N HIS A 366 11.09 4.85 -1.46
CA HIS A 366 10.02 4.48 -0.55
C HIS A 366 10.46 4.68 0.90
N LEU A 367 9.69 5.44 1.66
CA LEU A 367 10.09 5.89 3.00
C LEU A 367 9.58 5.00 4.14
N TRP A 368 8.74 4.00 3.84
CA TRP A 368 8.21 3.05 4.82
C TRP A 368 7.49 3.75 5.99
N ASN A 369 6.52 4.62 5.71
CA ASN A 369 5.88 5.52 6.67
C ASN A 369 5.32 4.82 7.90
N LYS A 370 4.88 3.55 7.77
CA LYS A 370 4.46 2.73 8.93
C LYS A 370 5.55 2.65 10.02
N LEU A 371 6.81 2.62 9.62
CA LEU A 371 8.00 2.54 10.46
C LEU A 371 8.60 3.93 10.72
N SER A 372 8.58 4.81 9.71
CA SER A 372 9.37 6.06 9.71
C SER A 372 8.61 7.34 10.08
N LYS A 373 7.28 7.28 10.24
CA LYS A 373 6.44 8.47 10.51
C LYS A 373 6.89 9.28 11.75
N ASP A 374 7.48 8.61 12.74
CA ASP A 374 7.88 9.22 14.01
C ASP A 374 9.38 9.64 14.01
N SER A 375 10.08 9.50 12.88
CA SER A 375 11.48 9.90 12.71
C SER A 375 11.58 11.33 12.15
N PRO A 376 11.75 12.39 12.98
CA PRO A 376 11.69 13.78 12.52
C PRO A 376 12.87 14.14 11.61
N VAL A 377 12.64 14.95 10.57
CA VAL A 377 13.70 15.50 9.73
C VAL A 377 13.78 17.01 9.95
N ARG A 378 14.92 17.51 10.43
CA ARG A 378 15.12 18.97 10.51
C ARG A 378 15.39 19.53 9.12
N VAL A 379 14.77 20.64 8.77
CA VAL A 379 15.02 21.27 7.47
C VAL A 379 16.48 21.71 7.37
N GLY A 380 17.16 21.33 6.27
CA GLY A 380 18.60 21.55 6.05
C GLY A 380 19.53 20.55 6.77
N SER A 381 18.99 19.54 7.45
CA SER A 381 19.82 18.48 8.05
C SER A 381 20.43 17.55 6.97
N ARG A 382 21.61 17.01 7.27
CA ARG A 382 22.36 16.13 6.37
C ARG A 382 21.97 14.65 6.49
N VAL A 383 20.67 14.38 6.62
CA VAL A 383 20.13 13.02 6.52
C VAL A 383 19.65 12.78 5.09
N ALA A 384 19.69 11.53 4.61
CA ALA A 384 19.40 11.23 3.21
C ALA A 384 17.99 11.68 2.81
N TYR A 385 16.98 11.48 3.66
CA TYR A 385 15.63 11.94 3.37
C TYR A 385 15.55 13.48 3.26
N GLY A 386 16.26 14.22 4.12
CA GLY A 386 16.32 15.68 4.03
C GLY A 386 16.91 16.16 2.69
N VAL A 387 18.03 15.57 2.28
CA VAL A 387 18.69 15.88 1.00
C VAL A 387 17.82 15.52 -0.20
N LEU A 388 17.13 14.37 -0.14
CA LEU A 388 16.22 13.93 -1.20
C LEU A 388 14.98 14.83 -1.29
N ALA A 389 14.41 15.23 -0.15
CA ALA A 389 13.26 16.13 -0.10
C ALA A 389 13.62 17.51 -0.65
N GLU A 390 14.74 18.11 -0.22
CA GLU A 390 15.21 19.38 -0.75
C GLU A 390 15.41 19.34 -2.28
N ARG A 391 15.91 18.23 -2.81
CA ARG A 391 16.14 18.04 -4.25
C ARG A 391 14.86 17.83 -5.03
N HIS A 392 13.96 16.97 -4.55
CA HIS A 392 12.84 16.45 -5.33
C HIS A 392 11.50 17.15 -5.03
N CYS A 393 11.32 17.75 -3.86
CA CYS A 393 10.13 18.51 -3.48
C CYS A 393 10.47 19.87 -2.83
N PRO A 394 11.24 20.73 -3.52
CA PRO A 394 11.80 21.94 -2.93
C PRO A 394 10.76 22.95 -2.43
N LYS A 395 9.58 23.06 -3.06
CA LYS A 395 8.57 24.04 -2.62
C LYS A 395 7.90 23.60 -1.33
N VAL A 396 7.52 22.33 -1.23
CA VAL A 396 6.94 21.75 -0.02
C VAL A 396 7.97 21.76 1.11
N TYR A 397 9.20 21.33 0.84
CA TYR A 397 10.28 21.31 1.83
C TYR A 397 10.62 22.72 2.34
N GLY A 398 10.60 23.73 1.46
CA GLY A 398 10.77 25.13 1.86
C GLY A 398 9.58 25.73 2.63
N SER A 399 8.41 25.10 2.58
CA SER A 399 7.15 25.63 3.14
C SER A 399 6.70 24.93 4.44
N CYS A 400 7.38 23.86 4.87
CA CYS A 400 6.97 23.04 6.02
C CYS A 400 7.41 23.58 7.40
N GLY A 401 8.17 24.68 7.44
CA GLY A 401 8.74 25.21 8.68
C GLY A 401 10.03 24.49 9.09
N PRO A 402 10.40 24.45 10.38
CA PRO A 402 11.71 23.96 10.81
C PRO A 402 11.85 22.42 10.82
N VAL A 403 10.74 21.68 10.79
CA VAL A 403 10.71 20.21 10.86
C VAL A 403 9.79 19.68 9.78
N PHE A 404 10.26 18.64 9.11
CA PHE A 404 9.64 17.98 7.97
C PHE A 404 9.13 16.56 8.30
#